data_AF-A0A5N5E444-F1
#
_entry.id   AF-A0A5N5E444-F1
#
_cell.length_a   1.000
_cell.length_b   1.000
_cell.length_c   1.000
_cell.angle_alpha   90.00
_cell.angle_beta   90.00
_cell.angle_gamma   90.00
#
_symmetry.space_group_name_H-M   'P 1'
#
loop_
_entity.id
_entity.type
_entity.pdbx_description
1 polymer ?
#
loop_
_entity_poly.entity_id
_entity_poly.type
_entity_poly.pdbx_seq_one_letter_code
_entity_poly.pdbx_strand_id
1 'polypeptide(L)' 'MDTVSKPSMLQQFRDAYGYPATGAWAAPGRVNLIGEHTDYNGGLCLPVALEQRTLVAVALR' A
#
# COMPACT_ATOMS: atom_id res chain seq x y z
N MET A 1 13.10 18.47 18.67
CA MET A 1 11.84 17.74 18.88
C MET A 1 11.93 16.52 18.01
N ASP A 2 12.28 15.42 18.65
CA ASP A 2 12.99 14.29 18.05
C ASP A 2 12.11 13.50 17.09
N THR A 3 12.45 13.51 15.81
CA THR A 3 11.96 12.51 14.85
C THR A 3 12.57 11.17 15.21
N VAL A 4 11.94 10.44 16.13
CA VAL A 4 12.19 9.00 16.29
C VAL A 4 11.83 8.37 14.95
N SER A 5 12.85 8.09 14.14
CA SER A 5 12.69 7.49 12.83
C SER A 5 12.05 6.11 13.03
N LYS A 6 10.80 5.95 12.56
CA LYS A 6 10.14 4.64 12.57
C LYS A 6 11.03 3.64 11.80
N PRO A 7 11.29 2.43 12.33
CA PRO A 7 12.08 1.44 11.61
C PRO A 7 11.44 1.13 10.26
N SER A 8 12.25 0.88 9.24
CA SER A 8 11.72 0.55 7.92
C SER A 8 10.89 -0.74 7.98
N MET A 9 9.83 -0.84 7.16
CA MET A 9 8.99 -2.04 7.09
C MET A 9 9.81 -3.32 6.82
N LEU A 10 10.87 -3.22 6.01
CA LEU A 10 11.77 -4.35 5.72
C LEU A 10 12.58 -4.78 6.95
N GLN A 11 12.96 -3.83 7.81
CA GLN A 11 13.61 -4.15 9.08
C GLN A 11 12.61 -4.82 10.03
N GLN A 12 11.41 -4.26 10.16
CA GLN A 12 10.34 -4.85 10.97
C GLN A 12 10.00 -6.28 10.52
N PHE A 13 9.99 -6.56 9.21
CA PHE A 13 9.80 -7.91 8.69
C PHE A 13 10.93 -8.85 9.12
N ARG A 14 12.19 -8.41 8.96
CA ARG A 14 13.35 -9.21 9.36
C ARG A 14 13.32 -9.54 10.85
N ASP A 15 12.99 -8.56 11.68
CA ASP A 15 12.92 -8.72 13.14
C ASP A 15 11.79 -9.70 13.52
N ALA A 16 10.66 -9.67 12.81
CA ALA A 16 9.52 -10.55 13.07
C ALA A 16 9.72 -12.00 12.59
N TYR A 17 10.41 -12.21 11.47
CA TYR A 17 10.46 -13.52 10.80
C TYR A 17 11.85 -14.17 10.77
N GLY A 18 12.93 -13.44 11.09
CA GLY A 18 14.29 -13.96 11.16
C GLY A 18 15.00 -14.12 9.81
N TYR A 19 14.40 -13.68 8.70
CA TYR A 19 14.98 -13.69 7.35
C TYR A 19 14.51 -12.45 6.56
N PRO A 20 15.21 -12.02 5.50
CA PRO A 20 14.81 -10.86 4.73
C PRO A 20 13.55 -11.13 3.91
N ALA A 21 12.72 -10.10 3.72
CA ALA A 21 11.67 -10.14 2.70
C ALA A 21 12.29 -10.25 1.30
N THR A 22 11.64 -10.99 0.41
CA THR A 22 11.98 -11.02 -1.03
C THR A 22 11.71 -9.67 -1.69
N GLY A 23 10.69 -8.94 -1.23
CA GLY A 23 10.39 -7.62 -1.75
C GLY A 23 9.38 -6.83 -0.92
N ALA A 24 9.13 -5.61 -1.36
CA ALA A 24 8.11 -4.71 -0.84
C ALA A 24 7.21 -4.22 -1.97
N TRP A 25 5.91 -4.16 -1.71
CA TRP A 25 4.90 -3.66 -2.63
C TRP A 25 4.01 -2.64 -1.94
N ALA A 26 3.44 -1.74 -2.73
CA ALA A 26 2.55 -0.70 -2.25
C ALA A 26 1.35 -0.56 -3.19
N ALA A 27 0.14 -0.56 -2.61
CA ALA A 27 -1.08 -0.25 -3.32
C ALA A 27 -1.71 1.02 -2.70
N PRO A 28 -1.94 2.10 -3.47
CA PRO A 28 -2.65 3.25 -2.95
C PRO A 28 -4.15 2.96 -2.80
N GLY A 29 -4.75 3.56 -1.78
CA GLY A 29 -6.19 3.79 -1.81
C GLY A 29 -6.55 4.74 -2.96
N ARG A 30 -7.84 4.83 -3.26
CA ARG A 30 -8.34 5.76 -4.30
C ARG A 30 -9.66 6.37 -3.88
N VAL A 31 -9.89 7.59 -4.32
CA VAL A 31 -11.20 8.24 -4.27
C VAL A 31 -11.73 8.38 -5.68
N ASN A 32 -13.03 8.21 -5.85
CA ASN A 32 -13.71 8.51 -7.10
C ASN A 32 -14.14 9.99 -7.04
N LEU A 33 -13.75 10.78 -8.04
CA LEU A 33 -14.22 12.18 -8.14
C LEU A 33 -15.63 12.25 -8.72
N ILE A 34 -15.93 11.39 -9.69
CA ILE A 34 -17.24 11.23 -10.33
C ILE A 34 -17.38 9.83 -10.95
N GLY A 35 -18.62 9.39 -11.15
CA GLY A 35 -18.93 8.09 -11.77
C GLY A 35 -19.18 6.95 -10.78
N GLU A 36 -19.65 7.26 -9.57
CA GLU A 36 -20.04 6.24 -8.59
C GLU A 36 -21.14 5.34 -9.14
N HIS A 37 -21.05 4.05 -8.87
CA HIS A 37 -22.04 3.05 -9.26
C HIS A 37 -22.23 2.87 -10.79
N THR A 38 -21.32 3.43 -11.60
CA THR A 38 -21.37 3.29 -13.06
C THR A 38 -20.43 2.21 -13.57
N ASP A 39 -19.36 1.93 -12.84
CA ASP A 39 -18.26 1.04 -13.22
C ASP A 39 -18.72 -0.41 -13.41
N TYR A 40 -19.53 -0.94 -12.50
CA TYR A 40 -20.07 -2.30 -12.63
C TYR A 40 -21.11 -2.44 -13.75
N ASN A 41 -21.58 -1.34 -14.32
CA ASN A 41 -22.45 -1.31 -15.50
C ASN A 41 -21.68 -1.04 -16.81
N GLY A 42 -20.34 -1.00 -16.76
CA GLY A 42 -19.51 -0.65 -17.92
C GLY A 42 -19.49 0.84 -18.27
N GLY A 43 -19.96 1.70 -17.37
CA GLY A 43 -19.86 3.16 -17.48
C GLY A 43 -18.45 3.68 -17.17
N LEU A 44 -18.26 4.99 -17.35
CA LEU A 44 -16.99 5.67 -17.07
C LEU A 44 -16.94 6.19 -15.62
N CYS A 45 -15.78 6.07 -14.98
CA CYS A 45 -15.48 6.73 -13.70
C CYS A 45 -14.16 7.50 -13.77
N LEU A 46 -13.99 8.49 -12.88
CA LEU A 46 -12.76 9.28 -12.75
C LEU A 46 -12.15 9.12 -11.35
N PRO A 47 -11.39 8.02 -11.10
CA PRO A 47 -10.70 7.82 -9.84
C PRO A 47 -9.35 8.55 -9.79
N VAL A 48 -8.92 8.91 -8.58
CA VAL A 48 -7.59 9.43 -8.28
C VAL A 48 -6.98 8.66 -7.11
N ALA A 49 -5.72 8.27 -7.26
CA ALA A 49 -4.96 7.62 -6.20
C ALA A 49 -4.68 8.58 -5.05
N LEU A 50 -4.83 8.10 -3.82
CA LEU A 50 -4.55 8.84 -2.59
C LEU A 50 -3.09 8.62 -2.14
N GLU A 51 -2.61 9.50 -1.24
CA GLU A 51 -1.30 9.33 -0.61
C GLU A 51 -1.26 8.12 0.34
N GLN A 52 -2.39 7.79 0.97
CA GLN A 52 -2.57 6.64 1.83
C GLN A 52 -2.38 5.35 1.04
N ARG A 53 -1.49 4.47 1.53
CA ARG A 53 -1.11 3.22 0.88
C ARG A 53 -1.16 2.06 1.87
N THR A 54 -1.52 0.89 1.36
CA THR A 54 -1.20 -0.38 1.99
C THR A 54 0.18 -0.82 1.51
N LEU A 55 1.09 -1.01 2.45
CA LEU A 55 2.46 -1.48 2.22
C LEU A 55 2.57 -2.93 2.68
N VAL A 56 3.22 -3.78 1.90
CA VAL A 56 3.44 -5.19 2.23
C VAL A 56 4.88 -5.59 1.93
N ALA A 57 5.55 -6.18 2.92
CA ALA A 57 6.79 -6.94 2.73
C ALA A 57 6.45 -8.42 2.57
N VAL A 58 6.94 -9.06 1.51
CA VAL A 58 6.65 -10.49 1.22
C VAL A 58 7.95 -11.24 1.02
N ALA A 59 7.98 -12.50 1.45
CA ALA A 59 9.03 -13.45 1.13
C ALA A 59 8.44 -14.68 0.44
N LEU A 60 9.12 -15.17 -0.59
CA LEU A 60 8.85 -16.50 -1.15
C LEU A 60 9.49 -17.52 -0.21
N ARG A 61 8.67 -18.42 0.32
CA ARG A 61 9.09 -19.47 1.25
C ARG A 61 8.72 -20.84 0.69
#